data_AF-A0A350XYQ1-F1
#
_entry.id   AF-A0A350XYQ1-F1
#
_cell.length_a   1.000
_cell.length_b   1.000
_cell.length_c   1.000
_cell.angle_alpha   90.00
_cell.angle_beta   90.00
_cell.angle_gamma   90.00
#
_symmetry.space_group_name_H-M   'P 1'
#
loop_
_entity.id
_entity.type
_entity.pdbx_description
1 polymer ?
#
loop_
_entity_poly.entity_id
_entity_poly.type
_entity_poly.pdbx_seq_one_letter_code
_entity_poly.pdbx_strand_id
1 'polypeptide(L)'
;EEIEDKLSTIEYVKEVIVYEENGYITAEFFLDTVETPDAKERIRNDVNEINRKMPTYKQVARIKTRDTEFPKTTTLKILRNYK
;
A
#
# COMPACT_ATOMS: atom_id res chain seq x y z
N GLU A 1 1.22 11.46 2.57
CA GLU A 1 0.50 11.11 3.82
C GLU A 1 -0.98 10.84 3.63
N GLU A 2 -1.78 11.65 2.89
CA GLU A 2 -3.23 11.37 2.73
C GLU A 2 -3.60 10.01 2.10
N ILE A 3 -2.77 9.47 1.20
CA ILE A 3 -3.01 8.18 0.54
C ILE A 3 -2.77 7.02 1.52
N GLU A 4 -1.61 7.04 2.19
CA GLU A 4 -1.23 6.02 3.17
C GLU A 4 -2.29 5.93 4.27
N ASP A 5 -2.81 7.05 4.74
CA ASP A 5 -3.85 7.10 5.77
C ASP A 5 -5.15 6.42 5.31
N LYS A 6 -5.67 6.79 4.14
CA LYS A 6 -6.88 6.16 3.54
C LYS A 6 -6.71 4.67 3.29
N LEU A 7 -5.50 4.23 2.94
CA LEU A 7 -5.21 2.83 2.69
C LEU A 7 -5.02 2.05 3.98
N SER A 8 -4.43 2.68 5.00
CA SER A 8 -4.22 2.07 6.31
C SER A 8 -5.51 1.93 7.12
N THR A 9 -6.60 2.62 6.75
CA THR A 9 -7.92 2.44 7.40
C THR A 9 -8.62 1.13 7.04
N ILE A 10 -8.08 0.37 6.10
CA ILE A 10 -8.67 -0.88 5.62
C ILE A 10 -8.33 -2.01 6.59
N GLU A 11 -9.33 -2.74 7.09
CA GLU A 11 -9.17 -3.78 8.13
C GLU A 11 -8.12 -4.87 7.81
N TYR A 12 -8.04 -5.28 6.54
CA TYR A 12 -7.13 -6.33 6.10
C TYR A 12 -5.73 -5.82 5.70
N VAL A 13 -5.49 -4.49 5.80
CA VAL A 13 -4.18 -3.87 5.56
C VAL A 13 -3.43 -3.80 6.89
N LYS A 14 -2.35 -4.56 7.03
CA LYS A 14 -1.48 -4.48 8.21
C LYS A 14 -0.50 -3.32 8.11
N GLU A 15 0.17 -3.19 6.97
CA GLU A 15 1.10 -2.09 6.71
C GLU A 15 0.97 -1.63 5.25
N VAL A 16 1.17 -0.35 5.00
CA VAL A 16 1.17 0.23 3.65
C VAL A 16 2.30 1.24 3.51
N ILE A 17 2.94 1.24 2.36
CA ILE A 17 3.91 2.28 1.97
C ILE A 17 3.54 2.77 0.58
N VAL A 18 3.56 4.08 0.42
CA VAL A 18 3.42 4.72 -0.89
C VAL A 18 4.74 5.41 -1.25
N TYR A 19 5.27 5.09 -2.42
CA TYR A 19 6.49 5.68 -2.96
C TYR A 19 6.37 5.95 -4.45
N GLU A 20 7.13 6.90 -4.96
CA GLU A 20 7.22 7.13 -6.41
C GLU A 20 8.34 6.27 -6.98
N GLU A 21 8.03 5.48 -8.01
CA GLU A 21 8.97 4.62 -8.72
C GLU A 21 8.84 4.88 -10.23
N ASN A 22 9.91 5.36 -10.87
CA ASN A 22 9.93 5.68 -12.31
C ASN A 22 8.85 6.69 -12.75
N GLY A 23 8.51 7.68 -11.92
CA GLY A 23 7.46 8.66 -12.19
C GLY A 23 6.04 8.15 -12.00
N TYR A 24 5.88 6.94 -11.46
CA TYR A 24 4.59 6.34 -11.13
C TYR A 24 4.46 6.16 -9.61
N ILE A 25 3.31 6.52 -9.06
CA ILE A 25 3.01 6.24 -7.65
C ILE A 25 2.77 4.74 -7.49
N THR A 26 3.63 4.11 -6.69
CA THR A 26 3.57 2.71 -6.32
C THR A 26 3.17 2.61 -4.86
N ALA A 27 2.10 1.86 -4.60
CA ALA A 27 1.70 1.51 -3.24
C ALA A 27 2.00 0.04 -3.01
N GLU A 28 2.77 -0.24 -1.96
CA GLU A 28 3.10 -1.57 -1.49
C GLU A 28 2.32 -1.84 -0.20
N PHE A 29 1.62 -2.97 -0.17
CA PHE A 29 0.72 -3.36 0.90
C PHE A 29 1.19 -4.67 1.51
N PHE A 30 1.24 -4.72 2.83
CA PHE A 30 1.29 -5.95 3.59
C PHE A 30 -0.12 -6.23 4.11
N LEU A 31 -0.76 -7.24 3.52
CA LEU A 31 -2.13 -7.61 3.84
C LEU A 31 -2.12 -8.89 4.65
N ASP A 32 -3.16 -9.09 5.46
CA ASP A 32 -3.38 -10.39 6.09
C ASP A 32 -4.02 -11.35 5.07
N THR A 33 -3.17 -11.95 4.24
CA THR A 33 -3.55 -12.97 3.26
C THR A 33 -3.81 -14.34 3.89
N VAL A 34 -3.44 -14.49 5.17
CA VAL A 34 -3.61 -15.71 5.97
C VAL A 34 -5.07 -15.87 6.38
N GLU A 35 -5.69 -14.81 6.91
CA GLU A 35 -7.11 -14.78 7.24
C GLU A 35 -7.97 -14.46 6.02
N THR A 36 -7.49 -13.59 5.12
CA THR A 36 -8.26 -13.15 3.95
C THR A 36 -7.44 -13.26 2.65
N PRO A 37 -7.45 -14.41 1.96
CA PRO A 37 -6.76 -14.56 0.68
C PRO A 37 -7.29 -13.61 -0.40
N ASP A 38 -8.58 -13.25 -0.34
CA ASP A 38 -9.23 -12.29 -1.22
C ASP A 38 -8.80 -10.82 -0.99
N ALA A 39 -8.01 -10.55 0.05
CA ALA A 39 -7.56 -9.19 0.38
C ALA A 39 -6.80 -8.54 -0.80
N LYS A 40 -6.04 -9.32 -1.57
CA LYS A 40 -5.30 -8.83 -2.75
C LYS A 40 -6.22 -8.33 -3.86
N GLU A 41 -7.42 -8.89 -3.99
CA GLU A 41 -8.39 -8.48 -4.99
C GLU A 41 -9.28 -7.34 -4.48
N ARG A 42 -9.63 -7.38 -3.19
CA ARG A 42 -10.35 -6.28 -2.52
C ARG A 42 -9.53 -4.99 -2.49
N ILE A 43 -8.23 -5.06 -2.15
CA ILE A 43 -7.38 -3.86 -2.10
C ILE A 43 -7.31 -3.18 -3.47
N ARG A 44 -7.33 -3.96 -4.56
CA ARG A 44 -7.34 -3.38 -5.92
C ARG A 44 -8.60 -2.58 -6.18
N ASN A 45 -9.77 -3.07 -5.76
CA ASN A 45 -11.02 -2.34 -5.87
C ASN A 45 -11.04 -1.10 -4.97
N ASP A 46 -10.65 -1.22 -3.70
CA ASP A 46 -10.55 -0.11 -2.75
C ASP A 46 -9.60 0.99 -3.27
N VAL A 47 -8.40 0.62 -3.72
CA VAL A 47 -7.43 1.56 -4.31
C VAL A 47 -8.01 2.22 -5.56
N ASN A 48 -8.76 1.51 -6.40
CA ASN A 48 -9.40 2.09 -7.58
C ASN A 48 -10.47 3.11 -7.19
N GLU A 49 -11.30 2.81 -6.18
CA GLU A 49 -12.27 3.76 -5.63
C GLU A 49 -11.60 5.01 -5.04
N ILE A 50 -10.48 4.84 -4.33
CA ILE A 50 -9.68 5.95 -3.81
C ILE A 50 -9.09 6.76 -4.96
N ASN A 51 -8.50 6.10 -5.96
CA ASN A 51 -7.93 6.73 -7.15
C ASN A 51 -8.98 7.56 -7.89
N ARG A 52 -10.23 7.09 -8.00
CA ARG A 52 -11.34 7.84 -8.63
C ARG A 52 -11.69 9.12 -7.89
N LYS A 53 -11.52 9.14 -6.56
CA LYS A 53 -11.76 10.32 -5.72
C LYS A 53 -10.55 11.26 -5.68
N MET A 54 -9.46 10.89 -6.33
CA MET A 54 -8.17 11.55 -6.25
C MET A 54 -7.74 12.11 -7.61
N PRO A 55 -6.98 13.22 -7.62
CA PRO A 55 -6.49 13.75 -8.88
C PRO A 55 -5.42 12.84 -9.48
N THR A 56 -5.30 12.84 -10.81
CA THR A 56 -4.49 11.90 -11.59
C THR A 56 -3.03 11.78 -11.12
N TYR A 57 -2.44 12.88 -10.66
CA TYR A 57 -1.06 12.93 -10.15
C TYR A 57 -0.88 12.29 -8.77
N LYS A 58 -1.96 12.02 -8.04
CA LYS A 58 -1.97 11.29 -6.74
C LYS A 58 -2.50 9.86 -6.89
N GLN A 59 -2.81 9.41 -8.10
CA GLN A 59 -3.34 8.06 -8.31
C GLN A 59 -2.24 7.01 -8.20
N VAL A 60 -2.51 5.97 -7.43
CA VAL A 60 -1.65 4.78 -7.35
C VAL A 60 -1.72 4.05 -8.69
N ALA A 61 -0.64 4.09 -9.45
CA ALA A 61 -0.51 3.42 -10.73
C ALA A 61 -0.07 1.95 -10.56
N ARG A 62 0.73 1.66 -9.54
CA ARG A 62 1.24 0.31 -9.27
C ARG A 62 0.85 -0.13 -7.86
N ILE A 63 0.25 -1.32 -7.77
CA ILE A 63 -0.14 -1.95 -6.52
C ILE A 63 0.74 -3.20 -6.37
N LYS A 64 1.57 -3.23 -5.32
CA LYS A 64 2.35 -4.40 -4.93
C LYS A 64 1.80 -4.95 -3.62
N THR A 65 1.57 -6.25 -3.54
CA THR A 65 1.12 -6.91 -2.29
C THR A 65 2.21 -7.85 -1.82
N ARG A 66 2.57 -7.79 -0.54
CA ARG A 66 3.53 -8.67 0.11
C ARG A 66 2.83 -9.56 1.13
N ASP A 67 3.41 -10.74 1.30
CA ASP A 67 3.02 -11.73 2.33
C ASP A 67 3.93 -11.64 3.57
N THR A 68 4.88 -10.71 3.59
CA THR A 68 5.80 -10.47 4.73
C THR A 68 5.77 -9.01 5.16
N GLU A 69 5.94 -8.77 6.46
CA GLU A 69 6.04 -7.43 7.04
C GLU A 69 7.19 -6.61 6.42
N PHE A 70 7.05 -5.29 6.49
CA PHE A 70 8.11 -4.44 5.97
C PHE A 70 9.32 -4.47 6.89
N PRO A 71 10.52 -4.59 6.32
CA PRO A 71 11.74 -4.57 7.10
C PRO A 71 11.92 -3.23 7.83
N LYS A 72 12.14 -3.32 9.14
CA LYS A 72 12.28 -2.19 10.05
C LYS A 72 13.75 -1.92 10.36
N THR A 73 14.10 -0.66 10.58
CA THR A 73 15.40 -0.25 11.10
C THR A 73 15.57 -0.70 12.55
N THR A 74 16.80 -0.60 13.07
CA THR A 74 17.08 -0.68 14.53
C THR A 74 16.27 0.31 15.37
N THR A 75 15.66 1.32 14.75
CA THR A 75 14.74 2.28 15.37
C THR A 75 13.26 1.94 15.15
N LEU A 76 12.93 0.71 14.73
CA LEU A 76 11.57 0.21 14.46
C LEU A 76 10.80 0.97 13.37
N LYS A 77 11.48 1.83 12.59
CA LYS A 77 10.87 2.55 11.48
C LYS A 77 10.93 1.72 10.23
N ILE A 78 9.88 1.78 9.41
CA ILE A 78 9.85 1.09 8.13
C ILE A 78 10.95 1.64 7.20
N LEU A 79 11.82 0.76 6.70
CA LEU A 79 12.93 1.19 5.82
C LEU A 79 12.39 1.46 4.41
N ARG A 80 12.23 2.73 4.06
CA ARG A 80 11.79 3.17 2.71
C ARG A 80 12.86 3.03 1.62
N ASN A 81 14.10 2.67 1.98
CA ASN A 81 15.26 2.64 1.09
C ASN A 81 15.78 1.21 0.85
N TYR A 82 14.88 0.24 0.70
CA TYR A 82 15.26 -1.11 0.27
C TYR A 82 15.63 -1.06 -1.22
N LYS A 83 16.94 -1.10 -1.51
CA LYS A 83 17.50 -1.36 -2.83
C LYS A 83 18.14 -2.73 -2.86
#